data_AF-B0BZQ7-F1
#
_entry.id   AF-B0BZQ7-F1
#
_cell.length_a   1.000
_cell.length_b   1.000
_cell.length_c   1.000
_cell.angle_alpha   90.00
_cell.angle_beta   90.00
_cell.angle_gamma   90.00
#
_symmetry.space_group_name_H-M   'P 1'
#
loop_
_entity.id
_entity.type
_entity.pdbx_description
1 polymer ?
#
loop_
_entity_poly.entity_id
_entity_poly.type
_entity_poly.pdbx_seq_one_letter_code
_entity_poly.pdbx_strand_id
1 'polypeptide(L)'
;MGLEVVELVIAIEDRFRTNLLEHELEKITTVGGLYQLLINRIKRDNCEYCPTLSMFYAIRKILVKQYKIHRADIHPASELNQLLPPSKRFSFWGAVKQNLAGQLPHLKRSNKLHWFGDTFPENLATVGSLASECCLRTSITHEFQKGDASLVWQEVCQIVGNVAGVEPDALVSNTNFFEDLEF
;
A
#
# COMPACT_ATOMS: atom_id res chain seq x y z
N MET A 1 7.91 8.95 -28.42
CA MET A 1 7.35 7.61 -28.67
C MET A 1 8.20 6.61 -27.88
N GLY A 2 7.95 6.46 -26.59
CA GLY A 2 8.82 5.73 -25.65
C GLY A 2 8.93 6.41 -24.27
N LEU A 3 8.59 7.70 -24.21
CA LEU A 3 8.27 8.39 -22.97
C LEU A 3 6.90 7.94 -22.43
N GLU A 4 5.93 7.69 -23.31
CA GLU A 4 4.59 7.20 -22.92
C GLU A 4 4.66 5.79 -22.33
N VAL A 5 5.52 4.90 -22.86
CA VAL A 5 5.76 3.56 -22.29
C VAL A 5 6.41 3.66 -20.91
N VAL A 6 7.40 4.53 -20.73
CA VAL A 6 8.04 4.75 -19.43
C VAL A 6 7.03 5.31 -18.42
N GLU A 7 6.20 6.28 -18.83
CA GLU A 7 5.15 6.85 -17.99
C GLU A 7 4.11 5.80 -17.58
N LEU A 8 3.69 4.95 -18.53
CA LEU A 8 2.79 3.83 -18.26
C LEU A 8 3.39 2.87 -17.23
N VAL A 9 4.65 2.47 -17.40
CA VAL A 9 5.34 1.58 -16.45
C VAL A 9 5.39 2.21 -15.06
N ILE A 10 5.80 3.48 -14.95
CA ILE A 10 5.85 4.20 -13.67
C ILE A 10 4.47 4.27 -13.02
N ALA A 11 3.42 4.59 -13.79
CA ALA A 11 2.06 4.69 -13.28
C ALA A 11 1.54 3.33 -12.76
N ILE A 12 1.83 2.24 -13.48
CA ILE A 12 1.46 0.88 -13.06
C ILE A 12 2.25 0.46 -11.82
N GLU A 13 3.56 0.65 -11.81
CA GLU A 13 4.41 0.30 -10.67
C GLU A 13 4.01 1.06 -9.40
N ASP A 14 3.72 2.36 -9.50
CA ASP A 14 3.27 3.15 -8.36
C ASP A 14 1.87 2.73 -7.89
N ARG A 15 0.93 2.50 -8.82
CA ARG A 15 -0.46 2.11 -8.49
C ARG A 15 -0.51 0.73 -7.85
N PHE A 16 0.13 -0.26 -8.47
CA PHE A 16 0.08 -1.65 -8.05
C PHE A 16 1.19 -2.01 -7.05
N ARG A 17 2.08 -1.06 -6.72
CA ARG A 17 3.22 -1.25 -5.81
C ARG A 17 4.06 -2.46 -6.20
N THR A 18 4.32 -2.59 -7.50
CA THR A 18 5.08 -3.69 -8.10
C THR A 18 6.31 -3.19 -8.84
N ASN A 19 7.20 -4.10 -9.26
CA ASN A 19 8.38 -3.80 -10.08
C ASN A 19 8.33 -4.66 -11.34
N LEU A 20 8.01 -4.06 -12.49
CA LEU A 20 7.87 -4.75 -13.78
C LEU A 20 9.25 -4.93 -14.40
N LEU A 21 9.66 -6.17 -14.65
CA LEU A 21 10.96 -6.44 -15.24
C LEU A 21 10.88 -6.22 -16.75
N GLU A 22 11.95 -5.68 -17.32
CA GLU A 22 12.03 -5.33 -18.75
C GLU A 22 11.67 -6.53 -19.66
N HIS A 23 12.21 -7.71 -19.38
CA HIS A 23 11.93 -8.94 -20.14
C HIS A 23 10.48 -9.45 -20.04
N GLU A 24 9.70 -8.99 -19.04
CA GLU A 24 8.28 -9.28 -18.95
C GLU A 24 7.48 -8.32 -19.83
N LEU A 25 7.88 -7.05 -19.85
CA LEU A 25 7.27 -6.00 -20.66
C LEU A 25 7.52 -6.21 -22.15
N GLU A 26 8.69 -6.69 -22.54
CA GLU A 26 9.02 -7.04 -23.94
C GLU A 26 8.02 -8.00 -24.59
N LYS A 27 7.35 -8.83 -23.79
CA LYS A 27 6.38 -9.83 -24.26
C LYS A 27 4.94 -9.33 -24.25
N ILE A 28 4.70 -8.14 -23.69
CA ILE A 28 3.38 -7.57 -23.52
C ILE A 28 3.14 -6.59 -24.66
N THR A 29 2.24 -6.96 -25.56
CA THR A 29 1.82 -6.12 -26.69
C THR A 29 0.40 -5.60 -26.54
N THR A 30 -0.37 -6.09 -25.56
CA THR A 30 -1.80 -5.75 -25.38
C THR A 30 -2.13 -5.37 -23.95
N VAL A 31 -3.18 -4.57 -23.78
CA VAL A 31 -3.74 -4.18 -22.47
C VAL A 31 -4.14 -5.41 -21.66
N GLY A 32 -4.73 -6.43 -22.31
CA GLY A 32 -5.05 -7.71 -21.68
C GLY A 32 -3.80 -8.48 -21.24
N GLY A 33 -2.71 -8.41 -21.99
CA GLY A 33 -1.42 -9.00 -21.60
C GLY A 33 -0.87 -8.37 -20.31
N LEU A 34 -0.91 -7.03 -20.22
CA LEU A 34 -0.51 -6.30 -19.01
C LEU A 34 -1.38 -6.67 -17.82
N TYR A 35 -2.70 -6.69 -18.01
CA TYR A 35 -3.66 -7.13 -17.00
C TYR A 35 -3.35 -8.55 -16.49
N GLN A 36 -3.09 -9.49 -17.40
CA GLN A 36 -2.78 -10.87 -17.03
C GLN A 36 -1.46 -10.98 -16.25
N LEU A 37 -0.46 -10.19 -16.59
CA LEU A 37 0.77 -10.14 -15.80
C LEU A 37 0.49 -9.68 -14.37
N LEU A 38 -0.26 -8.58 -14.22
CA LEU A 38 -0.56 -8.00 -12.91
C LEU A 38 -1.40 -8.94 -12.06
N ILE A 39 -2.47 -9.54 -12.59
CA ILE A 39 -3.33 -10.45 -11.83
C ILE A 39 -2.57 -11.71 -11.39
N ASN A 40 -1.67 -12.23 -12.23
CA ASN A 40 -0.86 -13.40 -11.89
C ASN A 40 0.16 -13.09 -10.78
N ARG A 41 0.74 -11.89 -10.83
CA ARG A 41 1.65 -11.42 -9.79
C ARG A 41 0.95 -11.21 -8.46
N ILE A 42 -0.18 -10.49 -8.49
CA ILE A 42 -1.04 -10.27 -7.32
C ILE A 42 -1.42 -11.61 -6.68
N LYS A 43 -1.88 -12.59 -7.48
CA LYS A 43 -2.23 -13.93 -6.99
C LYS A 43 -1.05 -14.67 -6.37
N ARG A 44 0.14 -14.58 -6.97
CA ARG A 44 1.37 -15.19 -6.45
C ARG A 44 1.76 -14.57 -5.11
N ASP A 45 1.76 -13.24 -5.02
CA ASP A 45 2.11 -12.52 -3.80
C ASP A 45 1.09 -12.79 -2.67
N ASN A 46 -0.20 -12.93 -3.00
CA ASN A 46 -1.24 -13.28 -2.04
C ASN A 46 -1.11 -14.69 -1.43
N CYS A 47 -0.43 -15.62 -2.10
CA CYS A 47 -0.24 -16.97 -1.58
C CYS A 47 0.90 -17.06 -0.54
N GLU A 48 1.83 -16.10 -0.52
CA GLU A 48 3.02 -16.14 0.36
C GLU A 48 3.11 -14.96 1.35
N TYR A 49 2.35 -13.89 1.14
CA TYR A 49 2.49 -12.64 1.89
C TYR A 49 1.31 -12.40 2.83
N CYS A 50 1.58 -12.25 4.13
CA CYS A 50 0.62 -11.69 5.09
C CYS A 50 0.83 -10.16 5.17
N PRO A 51 -0.05 -9.33 4.58
CA PRO A 51 0.13 -7.88 4.51
C PRO A 51 0.20 -7.24 5.90
N THR A 52 -0.61 -7.74 6.84
CA THR A 52 -0.59 -7.32 8.24
C THR A 52 0.77 -7.60 8.90
N LEU A 53 1.42 -8.73 8.57
CA LEU A 53 2.74 -9.06 9.10
C LEU A 53 3.82 -8.14 8.54
N SER A 54 3.75 -7.81 7.26
CA SER A 54 4.65 -6.82 6.67
C SER A 54 4.48 -5.43 7.28
N MET A 55 3.22 -4.99 7.44
CA MET A 55 2.90 -3.72 8.10
C MET A 55 3.38 -3.71 9.56
N PHE A 56 3.22 -4.82 10.28
CA PHE A 56 3.79 -5.01 11.61
C PHE A 56 5.32 -4.81 11.62
N TYR A 57 6.04 -5.41 10.66
CA TYR A 57 7.48 -5.23 10.58
C TYR A 57 7.91 -3.81 10.21
N ALA A 58 7.12 -3.11 9.37
CA ALA A 58 7.35 -1.71 9.06
C ALA A 58 7.18 -0.82 10.31
N ILE A 59 6.10 -0.99 11.08
CA ILE A 59 5.88 -0.29 12.35
C ILE A 59 6.98 -0.63 13.36
N ARG A 60 7.34 -1.91 13.50
CA ARG A 60 8.44 -2.35 14.38
C ARG A 60 9.76 -1.69 14.01
N LYS A 61 10.05 -1.51 12.72
CA LYS A 61 11.26 -0.82 12.24
C LYS A 61 11.29 0.65 12.68
N ILE A 62 10.14 1.34 12.65
CA ILE A 62 10.01 2.72 13.16
C ILE A 62 10.30 2.75 14.67
N LEU A 63 9.64 1.89 15.45
CA LEU A 63 9.81 1.79 16.90
C LEU A 63 11.26 1.52 17.30
N VAL A 64 11.93 0.58 16.64
CA VAL A 64 13.34 0.25 16.92
C VAL A 64 14.27 1.39 16.50
N LYS A 65 14.14 1.90 15.27
CA LYS A 65 15.14 2.86 14.74
C LYS A 65 15.02 4.24 15.38
N GLN A 66 13.81 4.76 15.51
CA GLN A 66 13.54 6.14 15.93
C GLN A 66 13.32 6.25 17.45
N TYR A 67 12.71 5.24 18.07
CA TYR A 67 12.33 5.28 19.48
C TYR A 67 13.16 4.34 20.37
N LYS A 68 14.09 3.57 19.78
CA LYS A 68 15.03 2.67 20.48
C LYS A 68 14.34 1.63 21.37
N ILE A 69 13.10 1.28 21.05
CA ILE A 69 12.37 0.20 21.73
C ILE A 69 13.05 -1.12 21.38
N HIS A 70 13.28 -1.97 22.38
CA HIS A 70 13.95 -3.25 22.15
C HIS A 70 13.06 -4.15 21.30
N ARG A 71 13.65 -4.81 20.29
CA ARG A 71 12.88 -5.62 19.33
C ARG A 71 12.08 -6.72 20.01
N ALA A 72 12.61 -7.29 21.09
CA ALA A 72 11.98 -8.37 21.85
C ALA A 72 10.75 -7.91 22.65
N ASP A 73 10.50 -6.60 22.78
CA ASP A 73 9.32 -6.08 23.50
C ASP A 73 8.14 -5.81 22.54
N ILE A 74 8.38 -5.90 21.23
CA ILE A 74 7.44 -5.51 20.18
C ILE A 74 6.80 -6.75 19.56
N HIS A 75 5.55 -6.99 19.94
CA HIS A 75 4.68 -8.06 19.48
C HIS A 75 3.35 -7.47 19.00
N PRO A 76 2.53 -8.22 18.24
CA PRO A 76 1.22 -7.75 17.82
C PRO A 76 0.32 -7.34 18.99
N ALA A 77 0.40 -8.03 20.12
CA ALA A 77 -0.37 -7.71 21.33
C ALA A 77 0.26 -6.60 22.20
N SER A 78 1.48 -6.13 21.90
CA SER A 78 2.14 -5.10 22.70
C SER A 78 1.34 -3.80 22.65
N GLU A 79 1.05 -3.23 23.83
CA GLU A 79 0.33 -1.97 23.95
C GLU A 79 1.24 -0.77 23.62
N LEU A 80 0.86 0.04 22.63
CA LEU A 80 1.60 1.24 22.23
C LEU A 80 1.74 2.24 23.37
N ASN A 81 0.75 2.29 24.25
CA ASN A 81 0.76 3.14 25.43
C ASN A 81 1.84 2.74 26.45
N GLN A 82 2.21 1.45 26.52
CA GLN A 82 3.29 0.93 27.36
C GLN A 82 4.65 1.08 26.68
N LEU A 83 4.69 0.91 25.35
CA LEU A 83 5.92 1.05 24.57
C LEU A 83 6.39 2.51 24.41
N LEU A 84 5.45 3.47 24.37
CA LEU A 84 5.76 4.87 24.10
C LEU A 84 5.27 5.78 25.22
N PRO A 85 6.17 6.56 25.85
CA PRO A 85 5.77 7.57 26.82
C PRO A 85 4.99 8.69 26.12
N PRO A 86 4.11 9.42 26.83
CA PRO A 86 3.23 10.45 26.25
C PRO A 86 3.96 11.46 25.35
N SER A 87 5.17 11.87 25.73
CA SER A 87 6.00 12.85 24.98
C SER A 87 6.45 12.38 23.59
N LYS A 88 6.38 11.08 23.29
CA LYS A 88 6.81 10.49 22.01
C LYS A 88 5.65 10.05 21.12
N ARG A 89 4.41 10.06 21.63
CA ARG A 89 3.24 9.52 20.91
C ARG A 89 2.87 10.37 19.71
N PHE A 90 2.88 11.70 19.84
CA PHE A 90 2.58 12.62 18.73
C PHE A 90 3.58 12.47 17.58
N SER A 91 4.88 12.45 17.87
CA SER A 91 5.92 12.28 16.83
C SER A 91 5.85 10.90 16.19
N PHE A 92 5.57 9.85 16.97
CA PHE A 92 5.40 8.49 16.44
C PHE A 92 4.21 8.43 15.49
N TRP A 93 3.09 9.02 15.90
CA TRP A 93 1.89 9.06 15.07
C TRP A 93 2.13 9.81 13.75
N GLY A 94 2.87 10.92 13.80
CA GLY A 94 3.32 11.63 12.60
C GLY A 94 4.21 10.76 11.71
N ALA A 95 5.16 10.03 12.28
CA ALA A 95 6.04 9.14 11.53
C ALA A 95 5.27 8.00 10.85
N VAL A 96 4.30 7.37 11.54
CA VAL A 96 3.45 6.34 10.94
C VAL A 96 2.59 6.94 9.83
N LYS A 97 2.03 8.14 10.02
CA LYS A 97 1.24 8.84 8.99
C LYS A 97 2.05 9.11 7.72
N GLN A 98 3.26 9.61 7.88
CA GLN A 98 4.15 9.96 6.76
C GLN A 98 4.72 8.75 6.03
N ASN A 99 5.03 7.67 6.76
CA ASN A 99 5.77 6.54 6.19
C ASN A 99 4.87 5.37 5.77
N LEU A 100 3.69 5.21 6.36
CA LEU A 100 2.90 3.98 6.25
C LEU A 100 1.43 4.20 5.90
N ALA A 101 0.77 5.26 6.37
CA ALA A 101 -0.66 5.46 6.09
C ALA A 101 -1.09 6.93 6.16
N GLY A 102 -1.47 7.53 5.03
CA GLY A 102 -1.78 8.97 4.92
C GLY A 102 -2.95 9.48 5.78
N GLN A 103 -3.84 8.62 6.28
CA GLN A 103 -5.03 9.03 7.04
C GLN A 103 -5.30 8.19 8.31
N LEU A 104 -4.41 8.25 9.31
CA LEU A 104 -4.73 7.73 10.65
C LEU A 104 -5.61 8.71 11.46
N PRO A 105 -6.53 8.22 12.33
CA PRO A 105 -7.36 9.07 13.18
C PRO A 105 -6.50 9.92 14.13
N HIS A 106 -7.07 10.97 14.73
CA HIS A 106 -6.35 11.79 15.70
C HIS A 106 -6.07 11.04 17.01
N LEU A 107 -4.96 11.35 17.68
CA LEU A 107 -4.72 10.89 19.04
C LEU A 107 -5.78 11.49 19.98
N LYS A 108 -6.21 10.74 21.00
CA LYS A 108 -7.17 11.22 21.99
C LYS A 108 -6.41 11.84 23.16
N ARG A 109 -6.87 12.99 23.66
CA ARG A 109 -6.34 13.57 24.90
C ARG A 109 -6.82 12.74 26.09
N SER A 110 -5.91 12.24 26.92
CA SER A 110 -6.29 11.54 28.14
C SER A 110 -6.71 12.54 29.22
N ASN A 111 -7.86 12.29 29.84
CA ASN A 111 -8.34 13.02 31.02
C ASN A 111 -8.01 12.29 32.35
N LYS A 112 -7.21 11.22 32.32
CA LYS A 112 -6.81 10.50 33.54
C LYS A 112 -5.67 11.25 34.24
N LEU A 113 -5.86 11.54 35.53
CA LEU A 113 -4.97 12.37 36.38
C LEU A 113 -3.49 11.93 36.41
N HIS A 114 -3.19 10.66 36.14
CA HIS A 114 -1.81 10.12 36.13
C HIS A 114 -1.19 10.07 34.73
N TRP A 115 -1.97 10.31 33.67
CA TRP A 115 -1.56 10.26 32.27
C TRP A 115 -1.96 11.58 31.61
N PHE A 116 -1.26 12.66 31.97
CA PHE A 116 -1.34 13.91 31.22
C PHE A 116 -0.63 13.73 29.87
N GLY A 117 -1.40 13.62 28.79
CA GLY A 117 -0.87 13.57 27.43
C GLY A 117 -1.78 12.85 26.43
N ASP A 118 -1.37 12.85 25.17
CA ASP A 118 -2.07 12.16 24.09
C ASP A 118 -2.02 10.63 24.30
N THR A 119 -3.10 9.95 23.93
CA THR A 119 -3.27 8.50 24.00
C THR A 119 -3.72 7.96 22.66
N PHE A 120 -3.31 6.72 22.37
CA PHE A 120 -3.81 6.02 21.19
C PHE A 120 -5.30 5.69 21.36
N PRO A 121 -6.11 5.81 20.29
CA PRO A 121 -7.49 5.30 20.30
C PRO A 121 -7.54 3.84 20.75
N GLU A 122 -8.59 3.42 21.47
CA GLU A 122 -8.71 2.05 21.99
C GLU A 122 -8.66 0.99 20.89
N ASN A 123 -9.25 1.28 19.73
CA ASN A 123 -9.20 0.41 18.56
C ASN A 123 -7.82 0.35 17.88
N LEU A 124 -6.86 1.17 18.32
CA LEU A 124 -5.47 1.25 17.84
C LEU A 124 -4.46 1.18 18.99
N ALA A 125 -4.84 0.56 20.11
CA ALA A 125 -4.03 0.57 21.33
C ALA A 125 -2.82 -0.38 21.26
N THR A 126 -2.82 -1.37 20.35
CA THR A 126 -1.74 -2.34 20.19
C THR A 126 -1.02 -2.18 18.85
N VAL A 127 0.23 -2.67 18.77
CA VAL A 127 1.00 -2.66 17.51
C VAL A 127 0.27 -3.44 16.41
N GLY A 128 -0.38 -4.55 16.75
CA GLY A 128 -1.16 -5.37 15.83
C GLY A 128 -2.40 -4.66 15.32
N SER A 129 -3.17 -4.01 16.21
CA SER A 129 -4.34 -3.22 15.79
C SER A 129 -3.96 -2.06 14.87
N LEU A 130 -2.83 -1.38 15.15
CA LEU A 130 -2.29 -0.35 14.28
C LEU A 130 -1.81 -0.92 12.94
N ALA A 131 -1.16 -2.08 12.93
CA ALA A 131 -0.73 -2.74 11.70
C ALA A 131 -1.91 -3.13 10.81
N SER A 132 -2.97 -3.68 11.41
CA SER A 132 -4.22 -4.00 10.71
C SER A 132 -4.88 -2.74 10.14
N GLU A 133 -4.98 -1.67 10.93
CA GLU A 133 -5.58 -0.41 10.47
C GLU A 133 -4.77 0.25 9.35
N CYS A 134 -3.44 0.28 9.48
CA CYS A 134 -2.57 0.79 8.42
C CYS A 134 -2.75 -0.04 7.14
N CYS A 135 -2.81 -1.37 7.26
CA CYS A 135 -3.07 -2.27 6.14
C CYS A 135 -4.41 -1.96 5.45
N LEU A 136 -5.48 -1.75 6.23
CA LEU A 136 -6.80 -1.37 5.75
C LEU A 136 -6.88 0.04 5.15
N ARG A 137 -5.90 0.91 5.42
CA ARG A 137 -5.87 2.30 4.91
C ARG A 137 -4.89 2.51 3.76
N THR A 138 -3.94 1.60 3.57
CA THR A 138 -3.14 1.46 2.34
C THR A 138 -3.88 0.73 1.22
N SER A 139 -5.20 0.54 1.37
CA SER A 139 -6.09 -0.38 0.65
C SER A 139 -6.26 -0.22 -0.85
N ILE A 140 -5.47 0.60 -1.55
CA ILE A 140 -5.26 0.32 -2.98
C ILE A 140 -4.71 -1.10 -3.14
N THR A 141 -3.92 -1.58 -2.17
CA THR A 141 -3.40 -2.96 -2.14
C THR A 141 -4.41 -4.01 -1.67
N HIS A 142 -5.37 -3.70 -0.78
CA HIS A 142 -6.31 -4.70 -0.23
C HIS A 142 -7.40 -5.13 -1.22
N GLU A 143 -7.81 -4.21 -2.09
CA GLU A 143 -8.83 -4.44 -3.11
C GLU A 143 -8.28 -5.32 -4.25
N PHE A 144 -7.03 -5.10 -4.66
CA PHE A 144 -6.28 -6.00 -5.53
C PHE A 144 -5.93 -7.34 -4.85
N GLN A 145 -5.66 -7.37 -3.53
CA GLN A 145 -5.34 -8.59 -2.77
C GLN A 145 -6.48 -9.62 -2.72
N LYS A 146 -7.75 -9.24 -2.94
CA LYS A 146 -8.83 -10.21 -3.14
C LYS A 146 -8.78 -10.89 -4.51
N GLY A 147 -7.91 -10.44 -5.41
CA GLY A 147 -7.84 -10.91 -6.78
C GLY A 147 -9.11 -10.59 -7.56
N ASP A 148 -9.80 -9.49 -7.23
CA ASP A 148 -10.96 -9.05 -8.00
C ASP A 148 -10.48 -8.63 -9.39
N ALA A 149 -10.59 -9.59 -10.30
CA ALA A 149 -10.24 -9.48 -11.70
C ALA A 149 -10.85 -8.24 -12.36
N SER A 150 -12.05 -7.83 -11.93
CA SER A 150 -12.80 -6.72 -12.51
C SER A 150 -12.18 -5.38 -12.11
N LEU A 151 -11.76 -5.27 -10.85
CA LEU A 151 -11.13 -4.04 -10.34
C LEU A 151 -9.74 -3.84 -10.93
N VAL A 152 -8.92 -4.90 -11.00
CA VAL A 152 -7.60 -4.85 -11.66
C VAL A 152 -7.77 -4.42 -13.12
N TRP A 153 -8.78 -4.95 -13.81
CA TRP A 153 -9.08 -4.55 -15.19
C TRP A 153 -9.46 -3.08 -15.30
N GLN A 154 -10.40 -2.60 -14.48
CA GLN A 154 -10.83 -1.20 -14.48
C GLN A 154 -9.66 -0.23 -14.24
N GLU A 155 -8.78 -0.55 -13.30
CA GLU A 155 -7.63 0.27 -12.95
C GLU A 155 -6.55 0.28 -14.05
N VAL A 156 -6.31 -0.86 -14.70
CA VAL A 156 -5.44 -0.93 -15.88
C VAL A 156 -6.02 -0.07 -17.00
N CYS A 157 -7.31 -0.19 -17.32
CA CYS A 157 -7.96 0.64 -18.33
C CYS A 157 -7.89 2.13 -17.99
N GLN A 158 -8.10 2.50 -16.72
CA GLN A 158 -8.01 3.90 -16.30
C GLN A 158 -6.60 4.47 -16.49
N ILE A 159 -5.57 3.72 -16.11
CA ILE A 159 -4.18 4.17 -16.27
C ILE A 159 -3.82 4.26 -17.75
N VAL A 160 -4.10 3.22 -18.53
CA VAL A 160 -3.80 3.19 -19.96
C VAL A 160 -4.54 4.31 -20.69
N GLY A 161 -5.82 4.51 -20.39
CA GLY A 161 -6.62 5.58 -20.98
C GLY A 161 -6.07 6.96 -20.67
N ASN A 162 -5.66 7.20 -19.42
CA ASN A 162 -5.06 8.48 -19.01
C ASN A 162 -3.72 8.74 -19.73
N VAL A 163 -2.87 7.73 -19.87
CA VAL A 163 -1.54 7.89 -20.50
C VAL A 163 -1.66 8.00 -22.03
N ALA A 164 -2.50 7.17 -22.65
CA ALA A 164 -2.71 7.17 -24.11
C ALA A 164 -3.68 8.27 -24.58
N GLY A 165 -4.33 9.00 -23.67
CA GLY A 165 -5.32 10.02 -24.01
C GLY A 165 -6.62 9.47 -24.63
N VAL A 166 -7.00 8.24 -24.26
CA VAL A 166 -8.22 7.57 -24.74
C VAL A 166 -9.19 7.29 -23.60
N GLU A 167 -10.47 7.18 -23.92
CA GLU A 167 -11.50 6.83 -22.92
C GLU A 167 -11.27 5.40 -22.39
N PRO A 168 -11.20 5.19 -21.06
CA PRO A 168 -10.96 3.86 -20.47
C PRO A 168 -11.97 2.79 -20.92
N ASP A 169 -13.22 3.18 -21.13
CA ASP A 169 -14.30 2.28 -21.55
C ASP A 169 -14.17 1.82 -23.01
N ALA A 170 -13.33 2.47 -23.81
CA ALA A 170 -13.04 2.06 -25.19
C ALA A 170 -11.98 0.95 -25.26
N LEU A 171 -11.24 0.71 -24.17
CA LEU A 171 -10.18 -0.29 -24.12
C LEU A 171 -10.77 -1.70 -23.93
N VAL A 172 -10.26 -2.63 -24.73
CA VAL A 172 -10.61 -4.06 -24.66
C VAL A 172 -9.35 -4.91 -24.47
N SER A 173 -9.52 -6.16 -24.07
CA SER A 173 -8.39 -7.04 -23.73
C SER A 173 -7.36 -7.22 -24.84
N ASN A 174 -7.78 -7.15 -26.11
CA ASN A 174 -6.91 -7.29 -27.27
C ASN A 174 -6.41 -5.94 -27.83
N THR A 175 -6.74 -4.80 -27.20
CA THR A 175 -6.19 -3.50 -27.60
C THR A 175 -4.67 -3.55 -27.53
N ASN A 176 -4.02 -3.31 -28.66
CA ASN A 176 -2.58 -3.37 -28.84
C ASN A 176 -1.95 -2.00 -28.55
N PHE A 177 -0.91 -1.98 -27.72
CA PHE A 177 -0.24 -0.73 -27.35
C PHE A 177 0.35 0.00 -28.57
N PHE A 178 0.93 -0.75 -29.51
CA PHE A 178 1.66 -0.19 -30.64
C PHE A 178 0.78 0.06 -31.88
N GLU A 179 -0.27 -0.77 -32.06
CA GLU A 179 -1.16 -0.65 -33.23
C GLU A 179 -2.36 0.25 -32.95
N ASP A 180 -2.91 0.23 -31.72
CA ASP A 180 -4.17 0.91 -31.40
C ASP A 180 -4.00 2.17 -30.53
N LEU A 181 -2.87 2.32 -29.81
CA LEU A 181 -2.69 3.35 -28.77
C LEU A 181 -1.49 4.29 -28.99
N GLU A 182 -0.87 4.26 -30.17
CA GLU A 182 0.28 5.12 -30.56
C GLU A 182 1.46 5.15 -29.55
N PHE A 183 1.68 4.07 -28.78
CA PHE A 183 2.84 3.94 -27.87
C PHE A 183 4.18 3.70 -28.58
#